data_AF-A0A9E2JLJ5-F1
#
_entry.id   AF-A0A9E2JLJ5-F1
#
_cell.length_a   1.000
_cell.length_b   1.000
_cell.length_c   1.000
_cell.angle_alpha   90.00
_cell.angle_beta   90.00
_cell.angle_gamma   90.00
#
_symmetry.space_group_name_H-M   'P 1'
#
loop_
_entity.id
_entity.type
_entity.pdbx_description
1 polymer ?
#
loop_
_entity_poly.entity_id
_entity_poly.type
_entity_poly.pdbx_seq_one_letter_code
_entity_poly.pdbx_strand_id
1 'polypeptide(L)'
;MLRVLRQLRRRSPVPFELIVVTVHQGAAGFDADRLEAYYKQEGLDYRIVHVPIDQILQEKLAPGATPCSLCSRIRRGVLYNLAPAVGCNKIALG
;
A
#
# COMPACT_ATOMS: atom_id res chain seq x y z
N MET A 1 -6.32 8.35 5.59
CA MET A 1 -6.63 7.16 6.42
C MET A 1 -5.72 6.97 7.66
N LEU A 2 -4.40 6.79 7.51
CA LEU A 2 -3.47 6.41 8.61
C LEU A 2 -3.61 7.21 9.92
N ARG A 3 -3.67 8.56 9.84
CA ARG A 3 -3.81 9.41 11.03
C ARG A 3 -5.07 9.10 11.83
N VAL A 4 -6.19 8.85 11.15
CA VAL A 4 -7.48 8.51 11.78
C VAL A 4 -7.37 7.18 12.50
N LEU A 5 -6.79 6.15 11.88
CA LEU A 5 -6.62 4.84 12.51
C LEU A 5 -5.67 4.87 13.71
N ARG A 6 -4.60 5.68 13.67
CA ARG A 6 -3.72 5.87 14.84
C ARG A 6 -4.45 6.54 16.00
N GLN A 7 -5.28 7.54 15.72
CA GLN A 7 -6.11 8.17 16.74
C GLN A 7 -7.15 7.20 17.30
N LEU A 8 -7.80 6.42 16.43
CA LEU A 8 -8.76 5.41 16.82
C LEU A 8 -8.11 4.34 17.69
N ARG A 9 -6.92 3.84 17.34
CA ARG A 9 -6.19 2.83 18.12
C ARG A 9 -5.96 3.24 19.57
N ARG A 10 -5.76 4.54 19.82
CA ARG A 10 -5.55 5.09 21.17
C ARG A 10 -6.84 5.20 21.99
N ARG A 11 -8.01 5.23 21.35
CA ARG A 11 -9.32 5.50 22.00
C ARG A 11 -10.29 4.33 21.92
N SER A 12 -10.02 3.38 21.02
CA SER A 12 -10.90 2.26 20.72
C SER A 12 -10.97 1.30 21.92
N PRO A 13 -12.17 0.83 22.31
CA PRO A 13 -12.32 -0.26 23.26
C PRO A 13 -11.85 -1.61 22.68
N VAL A 14 -11.68 -1.70 21.36
CA VAL A 14 -11.16 -2.87 20.65
C VAL A 14 -9.67 -2.68 20.41
N PRO A 15 -8.78 -3.55 20.93
CA PRO A 15 -7.36 -3.49 20.65
C PRO A 15 -7.07 -3.95 19.22
N PHE A 16 -6.19 -3.23 18.54
CA PHE A 16 -5.68 -3.63 17.22
C PHE A 16 -4.30 -3.03 16.97
N GLU A 17 -3.53 -3.68 16.10
CA GLU A 17 -2.23 -3.21 15.65
C GLU A 17 -2.33 -2.64 14.23
N LEU A 18 -1.28 -1.92 13.80
CA LEU A 18 -1.23 -1.29 12.49
C LEU A 18 0.15 -1.50 11.89
N ILE A 19 0.17 -2.09 10.70
CA ILE A 19 1.31 -2.07 9.78
C ILE A 19 0.92 -1.25 8.54
N VAL A 20 1.82 -0.38 8.09
CA VAL A 20 1.61 0.43 6.88
C VAL A 20 2.17 -0.30 5.67
N VAL A 21 1.35 -0.51 4.65
CA VAL A 21 1.80 -1.14 3.40
C VAL A 21 1.75 -0.17 2.25
N THR A 22 2.88 0.00 1.58
CA THR A 22 3.00 0.79 0.35
C THR A 22 3.30 -0.13 -0.82
N VAL A 23 2.43 -0.13 -1.83
CA VAL A 23 2.68 -0.80 -3.11
C VAL A 23 3.37 0.18 -4.04
N HIS A 24 4.68 0.03 -4.20
CA HIS A 24 5.47 0.80 -5.15
C HIS A 24 5.33 0.15 -6.54
N GLN A 25 4.64 0.85 -7.44
CA GLN A 25 4.25 0.38 -8.78
C GLN A 25 5.36 0.37 -9.85
N GLY A 26 6.59 0.79 -9.50
CA GLY A 26 7.69 0.93 -10.45
C GLY A 26 7.71 2.24 -11.23
N ALA A 27 6.88 3.22 -10.88
CA ALA A 27 6.87 4.53 -11.51
C ALA A 27 8.19 5.29 -11.31
N ALA A 28 8.68 5.89 -12.39
CA ALA A 28 9.83 6.79 -12.34
C ALA A 28 9.52 7.98 -11.42
N GLY A 29 10.47 8.33 -10.56
CA GLY A 29 10.34 9.45 -9.63
C GLY A 29 9.57 9.16 -8.34
N PHE A 30 9.16 7.91 -8.07
CA PHE A 30 8.65 7.54 -6.75
C PHE A 30 9.76 7.56 -5.70
N ASP A 31 9.69 8.50 -4.77
CA ASP A 31 10.67 8.69 -3.70
C ASP A 31 10.34 7.80 -2.49
N ALA A 32 10.79 6.55 -2.55
CA ALA A 32 10.62 5.60 -1.44
C ALA A 32 11.40 6.04 -0.19
N ASP A 33 12.56 6.69 -0.36
CA ASP A 33 13.45 7.07 0.75
C ASP A 33 12.81 8.14 1.64
N ARG A 34 12.19 9.16 1.05
CA ARG A 34 11.43 10.17 1.80
C ARG A 34 10.28 9.52 2.58
N LEU A 35 9.61 8.55 1.99
CA LEU A 35 8.49 7.85 2.62
C LEU A 35 8.97 6.98 3.79
N GLU A 36 10.07 6.26 3.62
CA GLU A 36 10.71 5.49 4.69
C GLU A 36 11.19 6.39 5.82
N ALA A 37 11.81 7.53 5.52
CA ALA A 37 12.26 8.49 6.52
C ALA A 37 11.08 8.96 7.38
N TYR A 38 9.95 9.28 6.75
CA TYR A 38 8.72 9.63 7.46
C TYR A 38 8.21 8.46 8.33
N TYR A 39 8.18 7.23 7.84
CA TYR A 39 7.73 6.08 8.63
C TYR A 39 8.62 5.80 9.85
N LYS A 40 9.94 5.90 9.68
CA LYS A 40 10.93 5.77 10.76
C LYS A 40 10.74 6.88 11.80
N GLN A 41 10.61 8.13 11.36
CA GLN A 41 10.37 9.27 12.25
C GLN A 41 9.08 9.11 13.08
N GLU A 42 8.03 8.55 12.48
CA GLU A 42 6.74 8.34 13.13
C GLU A 42 6.67 7.06 13.99
N GLY A 43 7.73 6.24 14.00
CA GLY A 43 7.80 4.96 14.69
C GLY A 43 6.75 3.95 14.19
N LEU A 44 6.52 3.91 12.89
CA LEU A 44 5.54 3.03 12.27
C LEU A 44 6.18 1.70 11.89
N ASP A 45 5.47 0.61 12.11
CA ASP A 45 5.75 -0.64 11.41
C ASP A 45 5.26 -0.51 9.96
N TYR A 46 6.10 -0.89 9.00
CA TYR A 46 5.79 -0.68 7.59
C TYR A 46 6.45 -1.71 6.66
N ARG A 47 5.86 -1.85 5.47
CA ARG A 47 6.40 -2.63 4.37
C ARG A 47 6.20 -1.90 3.04
N ILE A 48 7.28 -1.68 2.31
CA ILE A 48 7.22 -1.21 0.92
C ILE A 48 7.40 -2.44 0.02
N VAL A 49 6.42 -2.69 -0.85
CA VAL A 49 6.45 -3.80 -1.81
C VAL A 49 6.59 -3.24 -3.20
N HIS A 50 7.69 -3.57 -3.86
CA HIS A 50 7.92 -3.21 -5.24
C HIS A 50 7.25 -4.21 -6.19
N VAL A 51 6.46 -3.71 -7.13
CA VAL A 51 5.77 -4.50 -8.16
C VAL A 51 5.84 -3.70 -9.47
N PRO A 52 6.26 -4.29 -10.61
CA PRO A 52 6.42 -3.59 -11.88
C PRO A 52 5.06 -3.36 -12.57
N ILE A 53 4.13 -2.71 -11.89
CA ILE A 53 2.76 -2.50 -12.38
C ILE A 53 2.79 -1.64 -13.65
N ASP A 54 3.62 -0.60 -13.70
CA ASP A 54 3.69 0.28 -14.87
C ASP A 54 4.11 -0.48 -16.14
N GLN A 55 5.07 -1.40 -16.02
CA GLN A 55 5.45 -2.30 -17.11
C GLN A 55 4.31 -3.24 -17.50
N ILE A 56 3.64 -3.86 -16.52
CA ILE A 56 2.50 -4.75 -16.78
C ILE A 56 1.38 -4.00 -17.51
N LEU A 57 1.12 -2.74 -17.16
CA LEU A 57 0.12 -1.92 -17.84
C LEU A 57 0.50 -1.67 -19.30
N GLN A 58 1.76 -1.35 -19.58
CA GLN A 58 2.27 -1.16 -20.95
C GLN A 58 2.18 -2.44 -21.78
N GLU A 59 2.45 -3.60 -21.19
CA GLU A 59 2.39 -4.89 -21.89
C GLU A 59 0.96 -5.39 -22.14
N LYS A 60 0.00 -5.05 -21.27
CA LYS A 60 -1.34 -5.64 -21.28
C LYS A 60 -2.43 -4.74 -21.85
N LEU A 61 -2.20 -3.43 -21.94
CA LEU A 61 -3.20 -2.47 -22.41
C LEU A 61 -2.93 -2.05 -23.84
N ALA A 62 -4.00 -1.99 -24.63
CA ALA A 62 -3.96 -1.40 -25.96
C ALA A 62 -3.65 0.12 -25.87
N PRO A 63 -3.05 0.73 -26.91
CA PRO A 63 -2.87 2.17 -26.97
C PRO A 63 -4.19 2.92 -26.73
N GLY A 64 -4.16 3.90 -25.83
CA GLY A 64 -5.35 4.69 -25.46
C GLY A 64 -6.32 4.04 -24.47
N ALA A 65 -6.07 2.79 -24.03
CA ALA A 65 -6.90 2.16 -23.01
C ALA A 65 -6.65 2.74 -21.61
N THR A 66 -7.71 2.79 -20.80
CA THR A 66 -7.67 3.37 -19.44
C THR A 66 -6.96 2.44 -18.44
N PRO A 67 -5.87 2.86 -17.79
CA PRO A 67 -5.06 1.99 -16.92
C PRO A 67 -5.66 1.73 -15.53
N CYS A 68 -6.52 2.63 -15.05
CA CYS A 68 -6.98 2.63 -13.66
C CYS A 68 -7.64 1.31 -13.23
N SER A 69 -8.38 0.66 -14.12
CA SER A 69 -9.09 -0.58 -13.79
C SER A 69 -8.14 -1.76 -13.55
N LEU A 70 -7.13 -1.94 -14.40
CA LEU A 70 -6.12 -3.00 -14.26
C LEU A 70 -5.15 -2.69 -13.11
N CYS A 71 -4.68 -1.44 -13.03
CA CYS A 71 -3.79 -1.00 -11.96
C CYS A 71 -4.40 -1.21 -10.57
N SER A 72 -5.67 -0.80 -10.38
CA SER A 72 -6.40 -0.98 -9.12
C SER A 72 -6.54 -2.45 -8.72
N ARG A 73 -6.83 -3.34 -9.69
CA ARG A 73 -6.90 -4.79 -9.45
C ARG A 73 -5.55 -5.36 -9.01
N ILE A 74 -4.46 -5.00 -9.69
CA ILE A 74 -3.12 -5.48 -9.35
C ILE A 74 -2.73 -5.01 -7.95
N ARG A 75 -2.85 -3.71 -7.65
CA ARG A 75 -2.54 -3.16 -6.32
C ARG A 75 -3.33 -3.85 -5.22
N ARG A 76 -4.62 -4.10 -5.44
CA ARG A 76 -5.47 -4.81 -4.45
C ARG A 76 -5.05 -6.27 -4.29
N GLY A 77 -4.73 -6.97 -5.38
CA GLY A 77 -4.22 -8.34 -5.33
C GLY A 77 -2.93 -8.46 -4.50
N VAL A 78 -2.00 -7.51 -4.67
CA VAL A 78 -0.77 -7.43 -3.87
C VAL A 78 -1.08 -7.27 -2.39
N LEU A 79 -1.98 -6.35 -2.03
CA LEU A 79 -2.37 -6.14 -0.63
C LEU A 79 -3.05 -7.38 -0.03
N TYR A 80 -3.92 -8.04 -0.79
CA TYR A 80 -4.64 -9.24 -0.33
C TYR A 80 -3.71 -10.41 -0.11
N ASN A 81 -2.70 -10.58 -0.98
CA ASN A 81 -1.68 -11.61 -0.81
C ASN A 81 -0.74 -11.32 0.36
N LEU A 82 -0.40 -10.05 0.58
CA LEU A 82 0.52 -9.66 1.67
C LEU A 82 -0.15 -9.73 3.04
N ALA A 83 -1.42 -9.33 3.16
CA ALA A 83 -2.11 -9.22 4.44
C ALA A 83 -1.94 -10.44 5.36
N PRO A 84 -2.21 -11.70 4.94
CA PRO A 84 -2.01 -12.86 5.80
C PRO A 84 -0.53 -13.10 6.15
N ALA A 85 0.40 -12.80 5.23
CA ALA A 85 1.84 -12.98 5.46
C ALA A 85 2.41 -12.02 6.52
N VAL A 86 1.74 -10.88 6.76
CA VAL A 86 2.06 -9.92 7.82
C VAL A 86 1.09 -9.99 9.00
N GLY A 87 0.33 -11.08 9.13
CA GLY A 87 -0.60 -11.30 10.25
C GLY A 87 -1.85 -10.40 10.25
N CYS A 88 -2.13 -9.69 9.16
CA CYS A 88 -3.30 -8.84 9.04
C CYS A 88 -4.55 -9.62 8.63
N ASN A 89 -5.66 -9.34 9.32
CA ASN A 89 -6.98 -9.91 9.04
C ASN A 89 -7.99 -8.86 8.51
N LYS A 90 -7.58 -7.59 8.39
CA LYS A 90 -8.34 -6.47 7.84
C LYS A 90 -7.42 -5.57 7.01
N ILE A 91 -7.98 -4.92 6.00
CA ILE A 91 -7.27 -3.94 5.17
C ILE A 91 -8.08 -2.65 5.14
N ALA A 92 -7.45 -1.54 5.51
CA ALA A 92 -8.05 -0.22 5.41
C ALA A 92 -7.49 0.52 4.19
N LEU A 93 -8.37 0.86 3.25
CA LEU A 93 -8.05 1.64 2.04
C LEU A 93 -8.72 3.02 2.15
N GLY A 94 -8.06 4.08 1.71
CA GLY A 94 -8.65 5.42 1.61
C GLY A 94 -7.60 6.47 1.31
#